data_AF-A0A520CBL4-F1
#
_entry.id   AF-A0A520CBL4-F1
#
_cell.length_a   1.000
_cell.length_b   1.000
_cell.length_c   1.000
_cell.angle_alpha   90.00
_cell.angle_beta   90.00
_cell.angle_gamma   90.00
#
_symmetry.space_group_name_H-M   'P 1'
#
loop_
_entity.id
_entity.type
_entity.pdbx_description
1 polymer ?
#
loop_
_entity_poly.entity_id
_entity_poly.type
_entity_poly.pdbx_seq_one_letter_code
_entity_poly.pdbx_strand_id
1 'polypeptide(L)'
;MNAPLPGLTLENPQIDTSDDPQWYRDAVIYQLNVKAFFDTNNDGVGDFKGVTAKLDYVKELGVNTIWLMPFYPSPLRDDGYDISEYENVNPQYGTIEDFKEMLDAAHQRGLRVITELVINHTSDQHPWFKAARRAPPGSPERNFYVWSDTDQIYQGTRIIFTDTETSNWTWDPVAKQYFWHRFFSHQPDLNFD
;
A
#
# COMPACT_ATOMS: atom_id res chain seq x y z
N MET A 1 -27.00 50.53 -2.19
CA MET A 1 -26.69 49.35 -3.00
C MET A 1 -25.26 48.98 -2.71
N ASN A 2 -25.04 47.86 -2.01
CA ASN A 2 -23.70 47.42 -1.63
C ASN A 2 -22.96 46.92 -2.87
N ALA A 3 -21.77 47.46 -3.12
CA ALA A 3 -20.88 46.96 -4.15
C ALA A 3 -20.52 45.49 -3.85
N PRO A 4 -20.31 44.63 -4.86
CA PRO A 4 -19.83 43.29 -4.64
C PRO A 4 -18.44 43.38 -4.00
N LEU A 5 -18.20 42.57 -2.96
CA LEU A 5 -16.86 42.38 -2.39
C LEU A 5 -15.92 41.94 -3.53
N PRO A 6 -14.68 42.45 -3.61
CA PRO A 6 -13.70 41.96 -4.57
C PRO A 6 -13.57 40.45 -4.36
N GLY A 7 -13.70 39.69 -5.45
CA GLY A 7 -13.63 38.23 -5.40
C GLY A 7 -12.39 37.81 -4.62
N LEU A 8 -12.59 37.03 -3.56
CA LEU A 8 -11.54 36.19 -3.00
C LEU A 8 -11.12 35.25 -4.14
N THR A 9 -10.12 35.66 -4.91
CA THR A 9 -9.28 34.69 -5.58
C THR A 9 -8.67 33.88 -4.47
N LEU A 10 -9.09 32.61 -4.36
CA LEU A 10 -8.29 31.62 -3.67
C LEU A 10 -6.95 31.65 -4.40
N GLU A 11 -5.98 32.37 -3.84
CA GLU A 11 -4.59 32.15 -4.19
C GLU A 11 -4.34 30.73 -3.72
N ASN A 12 -4.51 29.76 -4.63
CA ASN A 12 -3.97 28.44 -4.42
C ASN A 12 -2.49 28.72 -4.13
N PRO A 13 -2.02 28.44 -2.89
CA PRO A 13 -0.63 28.66 -2.59
C PRO A 13 0.13 27.95 -3.69
N GLN A 14 0.98 28.68 -4.41
CA GLN A 14 1.88 28.07 -5.35
C GLN A 14 2.76 27.18 -4.50
N ILE A 15 2.41 25.90 -4.44
CA ILE A 15 3.13 24.96 -3.62
C ILE A 15 4.52 24.90 -4.23
N ASP A 16 5.52 25.09 -3.37
CA ASP A 16 6.90 25.03 -3.78
C ASP A 16 7.24 23.63 -4.31
N THR A 17 7.38 23.56 -5.64
CA THR A 17 7.83 22.36 -6.35
C THR A 17 9.35 22.32 -6.48
N SER A 18 10.09 23.19 -5.78
CA SER A 18 11.55 23.18 -5.79
C SER A 18 12.11 21.88 -5.24
N ASP A 19 13.40 21.63 -5.52
CA ASP A 19 14.20 20.56 -4.91
C ASP A 19 14.41 20.76 -3.39
N ASP A 20 13.50 21.47 -2.69
CA ASP A 20 13.54 21.63 -1.24
C ASP A 20 13.44 20.25 -0.57
N PRO A 21 14.47 19.80 0.16
CA PRO A 21 14.42 18.56 0.91
C PRO A 21 13.39 18.55 2.05
N GLN A 22 12.80 19.71 2.40
CA GLN A 22 11.81 19.86 3.47
C GLN A 22 10.37 20.01 2.98
N TRP A 23 10.10 19.81 1.69
CA TRP A 23 8.77 19.92 1.07
C TRP A 23 7.64 19.23 1.85
N TYR A 24 7.94 18.13 2.55
CA TYR A 24 6.97 17.32 3.29
C TYR A 24 6.33 18.09 4.46
N ARG A 25 6.96 19.18 4.92
CA ARG A 25 6.42 20.05 5.99
C ARG A 25 5.20 20.85 5.55
N ASP A 26 5.12 21.15 4.25
CA ASP A 26 4.03 21.92 3.63
C ASP A 26 3.12 21.02 2.78
N ALA A 27 3.20 19.70 2.96
CA ALA A 27 2.42 18.75 2.19
C ALA A 27 0.93 18.82 2.56
N VAL A 28 0.10 19.02 1.54
CA VAL A 28 -1.35 18.81 1.60
C VAL A 28 -1.63 17.57 0.76
N ILE A 29 -1.98 16.50 1.45
CA ILE A 29 -1.99 15.14 0.88
C ILE A 29 -3.41 14.72 0.51
N TYR A 30 -3.59 14.20 -0.71
CA TYR A 30 -4.77 13.49 -1.16
C TYR A 30 -4.48 11.98 -1.18
N GLN A 31 -5.09 11.24 -0.25
CA GLN A 31 -5.02 9.77 -0.26
C GLN A 31 -5.91 9.22 -1.38
N LEU A 32 -5.35 8.36 -2.22
CA LEU A 32 -5.99 7.85 -3.43
C LEU A 32 -5.93 6.32 -3.46
N ASN A 33 -7.10 5.71 -3.63
CA ASN A 33 -7.25 4.28 -3.92
C ASN A 33 -7.47 4.09 -5.43
N VAL A 34 -6.49 3.49 -6.13
CA VAL A 34 -6.54 3.31 -7.59
C VAL A 34 -7.81 2.55 -8.00
N LYS A 35 -8.11 1.44 -7.30
CA LYS A 35 -9.27 0.57 -7.50
C LYS A 35 -10.60 1.32 -7.52
N ALA A 36 -10.74 2.38 -6.73
CA ALA A 36 -12.01 3.07 -6.51
C ALA A 36 -12.08 4.46 -7.16
N PHE A 37 -11.03 4.90 -7.85
CA PHE A 37 -10.91 6.29 -8.28
C PHE A 37 -11.57 6.55 -9.64
N PHE A 38 -11.09 5.89 -10.70
CA PHE A 38 -11.66 6.05 -12.05
C PHE A 38 -11.30 4.85 -12.95
N ASP A 39 -12.31 4.19 -13.48
CA ASP A 39 -12.20 3.08 -14.43
C ASP A 39 -12.18 3.62 -15.86
N THR A 40 -11.14 3.29 -16.64
CA THR A 40 -11.01 3.74 -18.04
C THR A 40 -11.34 2.66 -19.08
N ASN A 41 -11.45 1.40 -18.65
CA ASN A 41 -11.59 0.25 -19.54
C ASN A 41 -12.97 -0.46 -19.41
N ASN A 42 -13.82 0.01 -18.49
CA ASN A 42 -15.14 -0.50 -18.14
C ASN A 42 -15.14 -1.93 -17.56
N ASP A 43 -14.10 -2.34 -16.83
CA ASP A 43 -14.06 -3.63 -16.12
C ASP A 43 -14.62 -3.56 -14.68
N GLY A 44 -14.99 -2.36 -14.22
CA GLY A 44 -15.53 -2.09 -12.88
C GLY A 44 -14.47 -1.76 -11.82
N VAL A 45 -13.20 -1.67 -12.21
CA VAL A 45 -12.07 -1.35 -11.33
C VAL A 45 -11.31 -0.14 -11.87
N GLY A 46 -10.95 0.79 -10.99
CA GLY A 46 -10.12 1.92 -11.37
C GLY A 46 -8.67 1.52 -11.66
N ASP A 47 -8.04 2.25 -12.57
CA ASP A 47 -6.72 1.94 -13.11
C ASP A 47 -5.81 3.19 -13.17
N PHE A 48 -4.50 2.99 -13.41
CA PHE A 48 -3.55 4.10 -13.45
C PHE A 48 -3.80 5.09 -14.60
N LYS A 49 -4.37 4.66 -15.73
CA LYS A 49 -4.79 5.58 -16.80
C LYS A 49 -5.92 6.49 -16.32
N GLY A 50 -6.80 5.96 -15.47
CA GLY A 50 -7.87 6.72 -14.84
C GLY A 50 -7.36 7.73 -13.83
N VAL A 51 -6.34 7.35 -13.04
CA VAL A 51 -5.63 8.31 -12.19
C VAL A 51 -5.05 9.44 -13.04
N THR A 52 -4.29 9.10 -14.10
CA THR A 52 -3.70 10.08 -15.03
C THR A 52 -4.76 11.02 -15.62
N ALA A 53 -5.90 10.48 -16.07
CA ALA A 53 -6.99 11.25 -16.66
C ALA A 53 -7.67 12.22 -15.68
N LYS A 54 -7.45 12.08 -14.37
CA LYS A 54 -8.07 12.88 -13.31
C LYS A 54 -7.08 13.71 -12.50
N LEU A 55 -5.79 13.74 -12.87
CA LEU A 55 -4.79 14.54 -12.15
C LEU A 55 -5.11 16.04 -12.14
N ASP A 56 -5.76 16.57 -13.19
CA ASP A 56 -6.19 17.98 -13.21
C ASP A 56 -7.23 18.25 -12.12
N TYR A 57 -8.22 17.36 -11.97
CA TYR A 57 -9.19 17.43 -10.87
C TYR A 57 -8.48 17.37 -9.51
N VAL A 58 -7.54 16.43 -9.31
CA VAL A 58 -6.79 16.32 -8.06
C VAL A 58 -6.05 17.64 -7.77
N LYS A 59 -5.38 18.23 -8.77
CA LYS A 59 -4.68 19.51 -8.61
C LYS A 59 -5.62 20.66 -8.29
N GLU A 60 -6.80 20.71 -8.90
CA GLU A 60 -7.82 21.75 -8.66
C GLU A 60 -8.35 21.75 -7.23
N LEU A 61 -8.30 20.61 -6.52
CA LEU A 61 -8.61 20.54 -5.08
C LEU A 61 -7.62 21.32 -4.20
N GLY A 62 -6.50 21.79 -4.75
CA GLY A 62 -5.49 22.56 -4.04
C GLY A 62 -4.43 21.71 -3.31
N VAL A 63 -4.38 20.40 -3.57
CA VAL A 63 -3.36 19.51 -2.99
C VAL A 63 -2.03 19.60 -3.75
N ASN A 64 -0.95 19.19 -3.09
CA ASN A 64 0.37 19.07 -3.72
C ASN A 64 0.94 17.65 -3.74
N THR A 65 0.32 16.74 -2.99
CA THR A 65 0.87 15.39 -2.82
C THR A 65 -0.24 14.37 -2.96
N ILE A 66 -0.02 13.34 -3.75
CA ILE A 66 -0.87 12.15 -3.82
C ILE A 66 -0.22 11.08 -2.94
N TRP A 67 -1.02 10.47 -2.08
CA TRP A 67 -0.64 9.25 -1.37
C TRP A 67 -1.42 8.07 -1.94
N LEU A 68 -0.72 7.19 -2.65
CA LEU A 68 -1.30 5.98 -3.21
C LEU A 68 -1.41 4.90 -2.14
N MET A 69 -2.62 4.37 -1.95
CA MET A 69 -2.85 3.09 -1.27
C MET A 69 -2.17 1.94 -2.02
N PRO A 70 -2.02 0.73 -1.43
CA PRO A 70 -1.25 -0.34 -2.05
C PRO A 70 -1.78 -0.72 -3.43
N PHE A 71 -0.89 -0.75 -4.42
CA PHE A 71 -1.19 -1.13 -5.81
C PHE A 71 -0.34 -2.31 -6.30
N TYR A 72 0.41 -2.93 -5.40
CA TYR A 72 1.29 -4.08 -5.67
C TYR A 72 0.48 -5.35 -6.00
N PRO A 73 1.05 -6.32 -6.73
CA PRO A 73 0.44 -7.63 -6.86
C PRO A 73 0.12 -8.24 -5.50
N SER A 74 -1.16 -8.57 -5.32
CA SER A 74 -1.73 -9.03 -4.07
C SER A 74 -2.90 -9.97 -4.39
N PRO A 75 -3.17 -10.98 -3.54
CA PRO A 75 -4.42 -11.73 -3.59
C PRO A 75 -5.67 -10.89 -3.25
N LEU A 76 -5.49 -9.65 -2.78
CA LEU A 76 -6.52 -8.68 -2.42
C LEU A 76 -7.44 -9.18 -1.30
N ARG A 77 -6.89 -9.95 -0.35
CA ARG A 77 -7.64 -10.43 0.81
C ARG A 77 -7.61 -9.42 1.96
N ASP A 78 -6.75 -8.41 1.87
CA ASP A 78 -6.74 -7.21 2.71
C ASP A 78 -6.58 -5.94 1.85
N ASP A 79 -7.39 -5.83 0.78
CA ASP A 79 -7.42 -4.67 -0.14
C ASP A 79 -6.02 -4.18 -0.63
N GLY A 80 -5.09 -5.12 -0.83
CA GLY A 80 -3.75 -4.85 -1.35
C GLY A 80 -2.64 -4.80 -0.29
N TYR A 81 -2.98 -4.82 1.00
CA TYR A 81 -1.99 -4.86 2.08
C TYR A 81 -1.36 -6.25 2.25
N ASP A 82 -1.97 -7.32 1.73
CA ASP A 82 -1.35 -8.64 1.60
C ASP A 82 -0.50 -8.73 0.32
N ILE A 83 0.70 -8.15 0.33
CA ILE A 83 1.60 -8.05 -0.84
C ILE A 83 2.23 -9.40 -1.21
N SER A 84 2.13 -9.80 -2.48
CA SER A 84 2.74 -11.01 -3.03
C SER A 84 3.98 -10.77 -3.91
N GLU A 85 4.20 -9.53 -4.36
CA GLU A 85 5.38 -9.08 -5.10
C GLU A 85 5.56 -7.57 -4.91
N TYR A 86 6.75 -7.11 -4.54
CA TYR A 86 6.99 -5.69 -4.20
C TYR A 86 7.42 -4.81 -5.39
N GLU A 87 7.86 -5.40 -6.50
CA GLU A 87 8.55 -4.67 -7.57
C GLU A 87 7.68 -4.45 -8.82
N ASN A 88 6.37 -4.70 -8.71
CA ASN A 88 5.46 -4.64 -9.83
C ASN A 88 4.11 -3.99 -9.44
N VAL A 89 3.25 -3.79 -10.43
CA VAL A 89 1.89 -3.29 -10.29
C VAL A 89 0.90 -4.45 -10.39
N ASN A 90 -0.16 -4.44 -9.57
CA ASN A 90 -1.24 -5.41 -9.67
C ASN A 90 -1.88 -5.30 -11.08
N PRO A 91 -2.00 -6.40 -11.84
CA PRO A 91 -2.54 -6.35 -13.20
C PRO A 91 -3.95 -5.77 -13.32
N GLN A 92 -4.74 -5.74 -12.22
CA GLN A 92 -6.05 -5.07 -12.21
C GLN A 92 -5.96 -3.55 -12.33
N TYR A 93 -4.79 -2.94 -12.08
CA TYR A 93 -4.60 -1.49 -12.10
C TYR A 93 -3.79 -1.01 -13.31
N GLY A 94 -3.35 -1.92 -14.18
CA GLY A 94 -2.51 -1.64 -15.35
C GLY A 94 -1.10 -2.24 -15.23
N THR A 95 -0.12 -1.62 -15.88
CA THR A 95 1.29 -2.05 -15.86
C THR A 95 2.20 -1.08 -15.11
N ILE A 96 3.46 -1.46 -14.91
CA ILE A 96 4.48 -0.57 -14.35
C ILE A 96 4.75 0.64 -15.27
N GLU A 97 4.54 0.50 -16.58
CA GLU A 97 4.58 1.61 -17.54
C GLU A 97 3.41 2.58 -17.32
N ASP A 98 2.18 2.08 -17.13
CA ASP A 98 1.03 2.94 -16.82
C ASP A 98 1.25 3.74 -15.53
N PHE A 99 1.87 3.13 -14.51
CA PHE A 99 2.27 3.82 -13.28
C PHE A 99 3.32 4.91 -13.54
N LYS A 100 4.36 4.63 -14.35
CA LYS A 100 5.39 5.61 -14.70
C LYS A 100 4.82 6.79 -15.49
N GLU A 101 3.92 6.53 -16.43
CA GLU A 101 3.22 7.58 -17.18
C GLU A 101 2.38 8.47 -16.25
N MET A 102 1.67 7.86 -15.30
CA MET A 102 0.93 8.59 -14.26
C MET A 102 1.86 9.43 -13.39
N LEU A 103 2.98 8.87 -12.94
CA LEU A 103 3.97 9.56 -12.12
C LEU A 103 4.57 10.77 -12.83
N ASP A 104 4.97 10.61 -14.09
CA ASP A 104 5.49 11.71 -14.91
C ASP A 104 4.43 12.79 -15.13
N ALA A 105 3.19 12.40 -15.40
CA ALA A 105 2.06 13.32 -15.56
C ALA A 105 1.73 14.08 -14.25
N ALA A 106 1.90 13.45 -13.09
CA ALA A 106 1.74 14.07 -11.78
C ALA A 106 2.85 15.10 -11.53
N HIS A 107 4.12 14.73 -11.77
CA HIS A 107 5.25 15.63 -11.63
C HIS A 107 5.15 16.85 -12.56
N GLN A 108 4.69 16.68 -13.81
CA GLN A 108 4.44 17.80 -14.73
C GLN A 108 3.41 18.82 -14.20
N ARG A 109 2.54 18.39 -13.28
CA ARG A 109 1.53 19.24 -12.61
C ARG A 109 1.99 19.78 -11.26
N GLY A 110 3.26 19.54 -10.90
CA GLY A 110 3.78 19.89 -9.59
C GLY A 110 3.10 19.12 -8.47
N LEU A 111 2.68 17.88 -8.73
CA LEU A 111 2.19 16.95 -7.71
C LEU A 111 3.33 15.99 -7.35
N ARG A 112 3.60 15.84 -6.06
CA ARG A 112 4.46 14.76 -5.55
C ARG A 112 3.63 13.50 -5.35
N VAL A 113 4.27 12.35 -5.43
CA VAL A 113 3.61 11.05 -5.23
C VAL A 113 4.36 10.28 -4.15
N ILE A 114 3.65 9.83 -3.13
CA ILE A 114 4.14 8.88 -2.13
C ILE A 114 3.32 7.60 -2.22
N THR A 115 3.94 6.47 -1.87
CA THR A 115 3.32 5.14 -1.90
C THR A 115 3.43 4.50 -0.52
N GLU A 116 2.56 3.53 -0.27
CA GLU A 116 2.69 2.62 0.87
C GLU A 116 3.96 1.77 0.77
N LEU A 117 4.53 1.39 1.91
CA LEU A 117 5.61 0.40 2.01
C LEU A 117 5.28 -0.59 3.13
N VAL A 118 4.57 -1.67 2.79
CA VAL A 118 4.12 -2.67 3.76
C VAL A 118 5.21 -3.71 3.98
N ILE A 119 6.04 -3.50 4.98
CA ILE A 119 7.21 -4.36 5.28
C ILE A 119 7.11 -5.11 6.60
N ASN A 120 6.01 -4.98 7.36
CA ASN A 120 5.82 -5.81 8.55
C ASN A 120 5.56 -7.29 8.18
N HIS A 121 4.81 -7.52 7.10
CA HIS A 121 4.36 -8.82 6.66
C HIS A 121 4.31 -8.88 5.13
N THR A 122 4.19 -10.09 4.61
CA THR A 122 3.84 -10.34 3.19
C THR A 122 2.54 -11.12 3.14
N SER A 123 1.99 -11.34 1.95
CA SER A 123 1.01 -12.41 1.71
C SER A 123 1.61 -13.80 1.95
N ASP A 124 0.79 -14.77 2.36
CA ASP A 124 1.14 -16.20 2.34
C ASP A 124 1.40 -16.74 0.92
N GLN A 125 1.01 -15.99 -0.11
CA GLN A 125 1.31 -16.27 -1.50
C GLN A 125 2.68 -15.73 -1.96
N HIS A 126 3.35 -14.90 -1.15
CA HIS A 126 4.65 -14.35 -1.48
C HIS A 126 5.69 -15.47 -1.67
N PRO A 127 6.58 -15.39 -2.68
CA PRO A 127 7.62 -16.39 -2.91
C PRO A 127 8.47 -16.70 -1.68
N TRP A 128 8.75 -15.68 -0.86
CA TRP A 128 9.48 -15.84 0.40
C TRP A 128 8.74 -16.77 1.37
N PHE A 129 7.45 -16.60 1.64
CA PHE A 129 6.72 -17.48 2.56
C PHE A 129 6.61 -18.91 2.01
N LYS A 130 6.39 -19.04 0.70
CA LYS A 130 6.37 -20.34 0.02
C LYS A 130 7.70 -21.09 0.14
N ALA A 131 8.83 -20.37 0.08
CA ALA A 131 10.15 -20.94 0.31
C ALA A 131 10.35 -21.27 1.80
N ALA A 132 10.08 -20.31 2.69
CA ALA A 132 10.24 -20.45 4.13
C ALA A 132 9.52 -21.68 4.67
N ARG A 133 8.24 -21.87 4.34
CA ARG A 133 7.44 -22.99 4.87
C ARG A 133 7.97 -24.38 4.48
N ARG A 134 8.77 -24.48 3.41
CA ARG A 134 9.39 -25.73 2.92
C ARG A 134 10.86 -25.89 3.33
N ALA A 135 11.48 -24.83 3.82
CA ALA A 135 12.90 -24.84 4.14
C ALA A 135 13.18 -25.51 5.50
N PRO A 136 14.35 -26.12 5.72
CA PRO A 136 14.70 -26.70 7.03
C PRO A 136 14.67 -25.65 8.16
N PRO A 137 14.29 -26.03 9.40
CA PRO A 137 14.44 -25.17 10.57
C PRO A 137 15.85 -24.58 10.67
N GLY A 138 15.94 -23.25 10.90
CA GLY A 138 17.20 -22.52 11.03
C GLY A 138 17.88 -22.09 9.72
N SER A 139 17.32 -22.40 8.55
CA SER A 139 17.85 -21.91 7.27
C SER A 139 17.57 -20.41 7.07
N PRO A 140 18.33 -19.71 6.20
CA PRO A 140 18.06 -18.31 5.88
C PRO A 140 16.64 -18.06 5.36
N GLU A 141 16.13 -18.94 4.50
CA GLU A 141 14.78 -18.84 3.95
C GLU A 141 13.72 -19.08 5.02
N ARG A 142 13.97 -20.02 5.94
CA ARG A 142 13.08 -20.28 7.07
C ARG A 142 13.01 -19.05 7.98
N ASN A 143 14.15 -18.45 8.29
CA ASN A 143 14.29 -17.33 9.22
C ASN A 143 13.76 -16.00 8.69
N PHE A 144 13.26 -15.95 7.44
CA PHE A 144 12.58 -14.76 6.89
C PHE A 144 11.25 -14.46 7.59
N TYR A 145 10.66 -15.45 8.26
CA TYR A 145 9.41 -15.35 9.01
C TYR A 145 9.60 -15.87 10.43
N VAL A 146 8.68 -15.51 11.31
CA VAL A 146 8.71 -15.93 12.71
C VAL A 146 7.97 -17.27 12.88
N TRP A 147 8.67 -18.28 13.38
CA TRP A 147 8.16 -19.65 13.59
C TRP A 147 8.24 -20.08 15.05
N SER A 148 7.34 -20.96 15.47
CA SER A 148 7.32 -21.53 16.82
C SER A 148 6.69 -22.92 16.85
N ASP A 149 7.15 -23.77 17.77
CA ASP A 149 6.53 -25.07 18.06
C ASP A 149 5.21 -24.92 18.85
N THR A 150 4.99 -23.76 19.48
CA THR A 150 3.79 -23.45 20.27
C THR A 150 3.19 -22.11 19.88
N ASP A 151 1.90 -21.93 20.12
CA ASP A 151 1.18 -20.65 19.99
C ASP A 151 1.26 -19.78 21.26
N GLN A 152 2.16 -20.13 22.19
CA GLN A 152 2.23 -19.53 23.53
C GLN A 152 3.28 -18.41 23.64
N ILE A 153 4.05 -18.17 22.59
CA ILE A 153 4.99 -17.05 22.54
C ILE A 153 4.18 -15.76 22.28
N TYR A 154 4.54 -14.65 22.93
CA TYR A 154 3.86 -13.35 22.81
C TYR A 154 2.38 -13.32 23.26
N GLN A 155 1.97 -14.12 24.25
CA GLN A 155 0.60 -14.12 24.80
C GLN A 155 0.05 -12.74 25.23
N GLY A 156 0.93 -11.80 25.60
CA GLY A 156 0.53 -10.44 25.98
C GLY A 156 0.14 -9.55 24.78
N THR A 157 0.38 -10.01 23.56
CA THR A 157 0.09 -9.24 22.34
C THR A 157 -1.37 -9.40 21.96
N ARG A 158 -2.08 -8.27 21.86
CA ARG A 158 -3.48 -8.25 21.42
C ARG A 158 -3.65 -8.83 20.01
N ILE A 159 -4.78 -9.48 19.77
CA ILE A 159 -5.28 -9.82 18.43
C ILE A 159 -5.99 -8.57 17.88
N ILE A 160 -5.65 -8.15 16.67
CA ILE A 160 -6.18 -6.90 16.08
C ILE A 160 -7.58 -7.12 15.52
N PHE A 161 -7.78 -8.19 14.75
CA PHE A 161 -9.05 -8.51 14.09
C PHE A 161 -9.79 -9.63 14.82
N THR A 162 -10.28 -9.35 16.03
CA THR A 162 -10.92 -10.36 16.90
C THR A 162 -12.22 -10.95 16.35
N ASP A 163 -12.79 -10.32 15.32
CA ASP A 163 -13.97 -10.78 14.58
C ASP A 163 -13.66 -11.89 13.58
N THR A 164 -12.40 -12.05 13.18
CA THR A 164 -11.95 -12.99 12.15
C THR A 164 -10.84 -13.92 12.64
N GLU A 165 -9.94 -13.43 13.48
CA GLU A 165 -8.79 -14.16 14.02
C GLU A 165 -8.97 -14.51 15.50
N THR A 166 -8.60 -15.74 15.85
CA THR A 166 -8.66 -16.24 17.24
C THR A 166 -7.29 -16.32 17.91
N SER A 167 -6.23 -16.14 17.13
CA SER A 167 -4.82 -16.18 17.55
C SER A 167 -3.98 -15.33 16.61
N ASN A 168 -2.80 -14.90 17.07
CA ASN A 168 -1.73 -14.34 16.23
C ASN A 168 -0.75 -15.43 15.74
N TRP A 169 -1.05 -16.70 16.03
CA TRP A 169 -0.31 -17.87 15.57
C TRP A 169 -1.21 -18.78 14.76
N THR A 170 -0.75 -19.15 13.57
CA THR A 170 -1.43 -20.11 12.70
C THR A 170 -0.54 -21.32 12.45
N TRP A 171 -1.09 -22.53 12.60
CA TRP A 171 -0.38 -23.77 12.32
C TRP A 171 -0.19 -23.97 10.81
N ASP A 172 1.05 -24.13 10.36
CA ASP A 172 1.36 -24.48 8.97
C ASP A 172 1.54 -26.00 8.80
N PRO A 173 0.70 -26.68 7.99
CA PRO A 173 0.76 -28.13 7.85
C PRO A 173 1.97 -28.64 7.04
N VAL A 174 2.68 -27.76 6.32
CA VAL A 174 3.87 -28.12 5.53
C VAL A 174 5.11 -28.01 6.41
N ALA A 175 5.27 -26.91 7.14
CA ALA A 175 6.36 -26.67 8.08
C ALA A 175 6.23 -27.49 9.36
N LYS A 176 5.01 -27.92 9.72
CA LYS A 176 4.70 -28.55 11.02
C LYS A 176 5.09 -27.65 12.21
N GLN A 177 4.88 -26.35 12.06
CA GLN A 177 5.12 -25.33 13.09
C GLN A 177 4.08 -24.21 12.95
N TYR A 178 3.90 -23.44 14.00
CA TYR A 178 3.14 -22.19 13.94
C TYR A 178 3.98 -21.10 13.30
N PHE A 179 3.34 -20.22 12.53
CA PHE A 179 3.92 -18.95 12.11
C PHE A 179 3.14 -17.79 12.74
N TRP A 180 3.85 -16.69 12.97
CA TRP A 180 3.30 -15.47 13.53
C TRP A 180 2.64 -14.59 12.47
N HIS A 181 1.53 -13.95 12.83
CA HIS A 181 0.88 -12.90 12.06
C HIS A 181 0.20 -11.91 13.01
N ARG A 182 0.36 -10.60 12.77
CA ARG A 182 -0.32 -9.56 13.58
C ARG A 182 -1.72 -9.21 13.08
N PHE A 183 -1.93 -9.46 11.80
CA PHE A 183 -3.16 -9.17 11.08
C PHE A 183 -3.81 -10.52 10.71
N PHE A 184 -4.19 -10.74 9.46
CA PHE A 184 -4.79 -12.00 9.06
C PHE A 184 -3.78 -13.13 8.97
N SER A 185 -4.24 -14.36 9.14
CA SER A 185 -3.46 -15.59 8.98
C SER A 185 -2.84 -15.75 7.58
N HIS A 186 -3.35 -15.04 6.57
CA HIS A 186 -2.73 -14.98 5.23
C HIS A 186 -1.70 -13.84 5.08
N GLN A 187 -1.33 -13.17 6.17
CA GLN A 187 -0.32 -12.13 6.25
C GLN A 187 0.79 -12.50 7.25
N PRO A 188 1.60 -13.53 6.95
CA PRO A 188 2.72 -13.92 7.81
C PRO A 188 3.71 -12.77 8.00
N ASP A 189 4.03 -12.50 9.27
CA ASP A 189 4.94 -11.43 9.67
C ASP A 189 6.39 -11.80 9.35
N LEU A 190 7.12 -10.83 8.77
CA LEU A 190 8.54 -10.94 8.52
C LEU A 190 9.30 -10.92 9.84
N ASN A 191 10.41 -11.66 9.89
CA ASN A 191 11.30 -11.65 11.04
C ASN A 191 12.33 -10.52 10.91
N PHE A 192 12.37 -9.62 11.91
CA PHE A 192 13.29 -8.49 11.99
C PHE A 192 14.34 -8.61 13.10
N ASP A 193 14.39 -9.76 13.79
CA ASP A 193 15.37 -10.05 14.84
C ASP A 193 16.74 -10.49 14.30
#